data_AF-A0A2J6QT28-F1
#
_entry.id   AF-A0A2J6QT28-F1
#
_cell.length_a   1.000
_cell.length_b   1.000
_cell.length_c   1.000
_cell.angle_alpha   90.00
_cell.angle_beta   90.00
_cell.angle_gamma   90.00
#
_symmetry.space_group_name_H-M   'P 1'
#
loop_
_entity.id
_entity.type
_entity.pdbx_description
1 polymer ?
#
loop_
_entity_poly.entity_id
_entity_poly.type
_entity_poly.pdbx_seq_one_letter_code
_entity_poly.pdbx_strand_id
1 'polypeptide(L)'
;MSAQIMEAKPLPGAFILEAAEHGLTAASTLSSFSPSSKSTDLASKISLSATLLSEIGKQVNLHADCFKENFQTTFQHVPTKCEEQYLKLLKALQKASSFKKGDVVEGGPRTPQKPWARLLSALEMDKDQFEEFEETLDESLSSVLMLQQVVSLIVLQIRAQKVQQARPAQERVGKASRDDARRQDCFSGGIQPH
;
A
#
# COMPACT_ATOMS: atom_id res chain seq x y z
N MET A 1 25.63 -25.33 -21.81
CA MET A 1 24.69 -25.32 -20.68
C MET A 1 24.27 -23.87 -20.48
N SER A 2 23.14 -23.46 -21.06
CA SER A 2 22.65 -22.09 -20.95
C SER A 2 21.89 -21.96 -19.63
N ALA A 3 22.38 -21.09 -18.75
CA ALA A 3 21.65 -20.70 -17.55
C ALA A 3 20.40 -19.91 -18.00
N GLN A 4 19.23 -20.51 -17.84
CA GLN A 4 17.97 -19.78 -17.88
C GLN A 4 17.97 -18.85 -16.67
N ILE A 5 18.30 -17.58 -16.89
CA ILE A 5 17.92 -16.51 -15.98
C ILE A 5 16.40 -16.51 -16.01
N MET A 6 15.76 -17.13 -15.01
CA MET A 6 14.35 -16.90 -14.76
C MET A 6 14.22 -15.42 -14.41
N GLU A 7 13.88 -14.58 -15.41
CA GLU A 7 13.45 -13.21 -15.17
C GLU A 7 12.30 -13.28 -14.18
N ALA A 8 12.55 -12.83 -12.94
CA ALA A 8 11.52 -12.70 -11.94
C ALA A 8 10.47 -11.74 -12.51
N LYS A 9 9.26 -12.25 -12.75
CA LYS A 9 8.15 -11.45 -13.28
C LYS A 9 7.99 -10.22 -12.38
N PRO A 10 8.02 -8.98 -12.93
CA PRO A 10 7.93 -7.78 -12.13
C PRO A 10 6.64 -7.80 -11.30
N LEU A 11 6.79 -7.57 -10.00
CA LEU A 11 5.69 -7.60 -9.05
C LEU A 11 4.81 -6.35 -9.28
N PRO A 12 3.51 -6.51 -9.58
CA PRO A 12 2.66 -5.39 -9.99
C PRO A 12 2.43 -4.35 -8.89
N GLY A 13 2.66 -4.70 -7.62
CA GLY A 13 2.57 -3.79 -6.48
C GLY A 13 3.90 -3.14 -6.10
N ALA A 14 5.01 -3.41 -6.80
CA ALA A 14 6.33 -2.90 -6.42
C ALA A 14 6.40 -1.37 -6.34
N PHE A 15 5.81 -0.66 -7.31
CA PHE A 15 5.77 0.81 -7.34
C PHE A 15 5.02 1.44 -6.14
N ILE A 16 4.08 0.70 -5.55
CA ILE A 16 3.32 1.13 -4.37
C ILE A 16 4.17 0.92 -3.11
N LEU A 17 4.91 -0.18 -3.05
CA LEU A 17 5.79 -0.51 -1.93
C LEU A 17 6.97 0.47 -1.82
N GLU A 18 7.55 0.88 -2.94
CA GLU A 18 8.63 1.87 -2.96
C GLU A 18 8.19 3.21 -2.33
N ALA A 19 7.04 3.74 -2.75
CA ALA A 19 6.46 4.93 -2.14
C ALA A 19 6.17 4.76 -0.64
N ALA A 20 5.70 3.57 -0.23
CA ALA A 20 5.45 3.26 1.18
C ALA A 20 6.74 3.27 2.02
N GLU A 21 7.85 2.75 1.49
CA GLU A 21 9.14 2.75 2.18
C GLU A 21 9.67 4.17 2.42
N HIS A 22 9.55 5.04 1.42
CA HIS A 22 9.86 6.47 1.56
C HIS A 22 9.00 7.12 2.65
N GLY A 23 7.69 6.85 2.68
CA GLY A 23 6.78 7.40 3.68
C GLY A 23 7.07 6.94 5.11
N LEU A 24 7.32 5.65 5.32
CA LEU A 24 7.68 5.12 6.64
C LEU A 24 9.01 5.70 7.15
N THR A 25 9.98 5.87 6.25
CA THR A 25 11.25 6.52 6.56
C THR A 25 11.05 7.99 6.91
N ALA A 26 10.19 8.71 6.17
CA ALA A 26 9.87 10.10 6.43
C ALA A 26 9.19 10.28 7.80
N ALA A 27 8.20 9.45 8.13
CA ALA A 27 7.47 9.51 9.39
C ALA A 27 8.38 9.23 10.60
N SER A 28 9.21 8.19 10.53
CA SER A 28 10.15 7.84 11.61
C SER A 28 11.21 8.94 11.80
N THR A 29 11.78 9.44 10.70
CA THR A 29 12.76 10.53 10.74
C THR A 29 12.14 11.80 11.33
N LEU A 30 10.93 12.20 10.89
CA LEU A 30 10.23 13.38 11.40
C LEU A 30 9.93 13.26 12.91
N SER A 31 9.42 12.10 13.34
CA SER A 31 9.12 11.84 14.76
C SER A 31 10.36 11.98 15.65
N SER A 32 11.51 11.51 15.15
CA SER A 32 12.79 11.62 15.86
C SER A 32 13.40 13.02 15.84
N PHE A 33 13.13 13.80 14.78
CA PHE A 33 13.75 15.10 14.55
C PHE A 33 13.16 16.20 15.45
N SER A 34 11.84 16.19 15.66
CA SER A 34 11.16 17.18 16.51
C SER A 34 10.05 16.49 17.29
N PRO A 35 10.14 16.35 18.63
CA PRO A 35 9.05 15.81 19.44
C PRO A 35 8.10 16.95 19.84
N SER A 36 7.29 17.42 18.90
CA SER A 36 6.23 18.41 19.13
C SER A 36 4.89 17.85 18.65
N SER A 37 3.76 18.34 19.16
CA SER A 37 2.44 17.86 18.72
C SER A 37 2.29 17.94 17.20
N LYS A 38 2.66 19.08 16.60
CA LYS A 38 2.60 19.29 15.14
C LYS A 38 3.37 18.25 14.33
N SER A 39 4.61 17.98 14.72
CA SER A 39 5.45 16.99 14.03
C SER A 39 4.98 15.56 14.27
N THR A 40 4.44 15.25 15.45
CA THR A 40 3.83 13.95 15.74
C THR A 40 2.56 13.73 14.91
N ASP A 41 1.71 14.75 14.79
CA ASP A 41 0.48 14.68 14.00
C ASP A 41 0.78 14.46 12.52
N LEU A 42 1.71 15.25 11.97
CA LEU A 42 2.18 15.09 10.59
C LEU A 42 2.84 13.71 10.36
N ALA A 43 3.72 13.27 11.26
CA ALA A 43 4.34 11.95 11.16
C ALA A 43 3.31 10.83 11.20
N SER A 44 2.26 10.97 12.02
CA SER A 44 1.17 9.99 12.12
C SER A 44 0.37 9.90 10.82
N LYS A 45 0.05 11.04 10.20
CA LYS A 45 -0.63 11.09 8.89
C LYS A 45 0.19 10.40 7.80
N ILE A 46 1.48 10.72 7.72
CA ILE A 46 2.42 10.12 6.76
C ILE A 46 2.55 8.61 7.02
N SER A 47 2.73 8.21 8.29
CA SER A 47 2.84 6.81 8.68
C SER A 47 1.59 6.02 8.30
N LEU A 48 0.39 6.58 8.51
CA LEU A 48 -0.87 5.96 8.13
C LEU A 48 -0.93 5.75 6.62
N SER A 49 -0.69 6.81 5.84
CA SER A 49 -0.71 6.75 4.38
C SER A 49 0.29 5.71 3.84
N ALA A 50 1.52 5.72 4.35
CA ALA A 50 2.56 4.78 3.97
C ALA A 50 2.23 3.33 4.36
N THR A 51 1.62 3.11 5.52
CA THR A 51 1.17 1.77 5.95
C THR A 51 0.07 1.24 5.05
N LEU A 52 -0.88 2.09 4.65
CA LEU A 52 -1.93 1.74 3.70
C LEU A 52 -1.35 1.39 2.33
N LEU A 53 -0.42 2.20 1.81
CA LEU A 53 0.31 1.89 0.57
C LEU A 53 1.05 0.54 0.67
N SER A 54 1.72 0.27 1.79
CA SER A 54 2.41 -1.00 2.02
C SER A 54 1.44 -2.20 1.95
N GLU A 55 0.29 -2.09 2.62
CA GLU A 55 -0.73 -3.14 2.59
C GLU A 55 -1.33 -3.32 1.19
N ILE A 56 -1.63 -2.22 0.50
CA ILE A 56 -2.10 -2.24 -0.89
C ILE A 56 -1.11 -2.98 -1.79
N GLY A 57 0.18 -2.60 -1.74
CA GLY A 57 1.22 -3.22 -2.55
C GLY A 57 1.36 -4.72 -2.28
N LYS A 58 1.26 -5.13 -1.00
CA LYS A 58 1.26 -6.56 -0.60
C LYS A 58 0.06 -7.30 -1.16
N GLN A 59 -1.15 -6.74 -1.05
CA GLN A 59 -2.37 -7.37 -1.59
C GLN A 59 -2.32 -7.50 -3.11
N VAL A 60 -1.80 -6.48 -3.79
CA VAL A 60 -1.59 -6.50 -5.25
C VAL A 60 -0.62 -7.62 -5.64
N ASN A 61 0.50 -7.75 -4.94
CA ASN A 61 1.49 -8.80 -5.20
C ASN A 61 0.95 -10.21 -4.89
N LEU A 62 0.21 -10.37 -3.78
CA LEU A 62 -0.39 -11.64 -3.38
C LEU A 62 -1.40 -12.16 -4.43
N HIS A 63 -2.05 -11.24 -5.14
CA HIS A 63 -3.07 -11.53 -6.14
C HIS A 63 -2.63 -11.11 -7.55
N ALA A 64 -1.31 -11.10 -7.82
CA ALA A 64 -0.71 -10.55 -9.05
C ALA A 64 -1.36 -11.07 -10.34
N ASP A 65 -1.69 -12.37 -10.40
CA ASP A 65 -2.30 -13.00 -11.57
C ASP A 65 -3.70 -12.45 -11.93
N CYS A 66 -4.33 -11.72 -11.01
CA CYS A 66 -5.67 -11.18 -11.17
C CYS A 66 -5.68 -9.67 -11.42
N PHE A 67 -4.56 -8.98 -11.22
CA PHE A 67 -4.43 -7.57 -11.57
C PHE A 67 -4.08 -7.45 -13.05
N LYS A 68 -4.82 -6.58 -13.76
CA LYS A 68 -4.60 -6.33 -15.19
C LYS A 68 -3.30 -5.55 -15.39
N GLU A 69 -2.70 -5.69 -16.57
CA GLU A 69 -1.49 -4.96 -16.96
C GLU A 69 -1.64 -3.43 -16.87
N ASN A 70 -2.86 -2.91 -17.07
CA ASN A 70 -3.16 -1.49 -16.96
C ASN A 70 -3.39 -1.00 -15.51
N PHE A 71 -3.30 -1.87 -14.50
CA PHE A 71 -3.49 -1.46 -13.10
C PHE A 71 -2.46 -0.40 -12.70
N GLN A 72 -1.18 -0.66 -13.01
CA GLN A 72 -0.11 0.30 -12.70
C GLN A 72 -0.35 1.63 -13.38
N THR A 73 -0.59 1.66 -14.70
CA THR A 73 -0.79 2.92 -15.42
C THR A 73 -2.03 3.68 -14.95
N THR A 74 -3.06 2.98 -14.50
CA THR A 74 -4.29 3.59 -13.97
C THR A 74 -4.05 4.24 -12.60
N PHE A 75 -3.31 3.58 -11.71
CA PHE A 75 -3.22 3.99 -10.31
C PHE A 75 -1.86 4.57 -9.88
N GLN A 76 -0.84 4.58 -10.76
CA GLN A 76 0.51 5.08 -10.45
C GLN A 76 0.52 6.51 -9.89
N HIS A 77 -0.41 7.36 -10.32
CA HIS A 77 -0.49 8.75 -9.88
C HIS A 77 -0.70 8.89 -8.37
N VAL A 78 -1.33 7.90 -7.70
CA VAL A 78 -1.58 7.94 -6.25
C VAL A 78 -0.28 7.79 -5.44
N PRO A 79 0.48 6.67 -5.55
CA PRO A 79 1.75 6.54 -4.84
C PRO A 79 2.78 7.56 -5.32
N THR A 80 2.82 7.95 -6.60
CA THR A 80 3.75 9.00 -7.07
C THR A 80 3.51 10.32 -6.36
N LYS A 81 2.26 10.80 -6.25
CA LYS A 81 1.97 12.05 -5.51
C LYS A 81 2.40 11.95 -4.03
N CYS A 82 2.15 10.81 -3.39
CA CYS A 82 2.57 10.57 -2.01
C CYS A 82 4.11 10.57 -1.87
N GLU A 83 4.79 9.86 -2.76
CA GLU A 83 6.24 9.74 -2.78
C GLU A 83 6.94 11.09 -2.97
N GLU A 84 6.45 11.93 -3.88
CA GLU A 84 6.97 13.27 -4.08
C GLU A 84 6.95 14.09 -2.77
N GLN A 85 5.85 14.00 -2.02
CA GLN A 85 5.72 14.68 -0.72
C GLN A 85 6.66 14.08 0.33
N TYR A 86 6.77 12.75 0.40
CA TYR A 86 7.66 12.08 1.35
C TYR A 86 9.12 12.40 1.09
N LEU A 87 9.54 12.38 -0.18
CA LEU A 87 10.90 12.72 -0.60
C LEU A 87 11.21 14.20 -0.36
N LYS A 88 10.24 15.10 -0.60
CA LYS A 88 10.40 16.53 -0.27
C LYS A 88 10.63 16.72 1.22
N LEU A 89 9.86 16.05 2.07
CA LEU A 89 10.01 16.10 3.51
C LEU A 89 11.35 15.48 3.97
N LEU A 90 11.74 14.32 3.42
CA LEU A 90 13.02 13.68 3.74
C LEU A 90 14.22 14.57 3.39
N LYS A 91 14.22 15.18 2.20
CA LYS A 91 15.26 16.13 1.80
C LYS A 91 15.33 17.32 2.75
N ALA A 92 14.17 17.85 3.15
CA ALA A 92 14.11 18.94 4.10
C ALA A 92 14.58 18.53 5.50
N LEU A 93 14.24 17.33 5.98
CA LEU A 93 14.72 16.79 7.25
C LEU A 93 16.24 16.57 7.23
N GLN A 94 16.79 16.05 6.15
CA GLN A 94 18.24 15.91 5.96
C GLN A 94 18.93 17.27 6.02
N LYS A 95 18.44 18.26 5.25
CA LYS A 95 18.92 19.65 5.27
C LYS A 95 18.82 20.24 6.69
N ALA A 96 17.68 20.10 7.35
CA ALA A 96 17.43 20.60 8.70
C ALA A 96 18.30 19.94 9.79
N SER A 97 18.63 18.65 9.63
CA SER A 97 19.51 17.90 10.53
C SER A 97 20.99 18.24 10.34
N SER A 98 21.38 18.68 9.14
CA SER A 98 22.78 19.05 8.83
C SER A 98 23.22 20.37 9.47
N PHE A 99 22.29 21.20 9.97
CA PHE A 99 22.61 22.43 10.69
C PHE A 99 23.32 22.12 12.00
N LYS A 100 24.63 22.38 12.03
CA LYS A 100 25.42 22.31 13.26
C LYS A 100 24.96 23.39 14.23
N LYS A 101 25.12 23.12 15.52
CA LYS A 101 24.86 24.09 16.60
C LYS A 101 25.85 25.25 16.46
N GLY A 102 25.49 26.26 15.66
CA GLY A 102 26.36 27.40 15.33
C GLY A 102 26.31 27.85 13.86
N ASP A 103 25.65 27.12 12.96
CA ASP A 103 25.52 27.55 11.56
C ASP A 103 24.59 28.77 11.49
N VAL A 104 25.20 29.92 11.22
CA VAL A 104 24.51 31.18 10.99
C VAL A 104 23.92 31.12 9.59
N VAL A 105 22.59 31.10 9.49
CA VAL A 105 21.91 31.42 8.24
C VAL A 105 22.24 32.87 7.92
N GLU A 106 22.94 33.14 6.80
CA GLU A 106 23.21 34.51 6.36
C GLU A 106 21.89 35.28 6.29
N GLY A 107 21.78 36.35 7.08
CA GLY A 107 20.58 37.21 7.16
C GLY A 107 19.56 36.87 8.25
N GLY A 108 19.73 35.77 9.00
CA GLY A 108 18.81 35.35 10.08
C GLY A 108 19.24 35.77 11.49
N PRO A 109 18.30 35.88 12.46
CA PRO A 109 18.64 36.13 13.86
C PRO A 109 19.58 35.03 14.39
N ARG A 110 20.64 35.43 15.09
CA ARG A 110 21.75 34.61 15.64
C ARG A 110 21.33 33.57 16.70
N THR A 111 20.05 33.27 16.84
CA THR A 111 19.54 32.33 17.84
C THR A 111 19.42 30.92 17.27
N PRO A 112 19.70 29.87 18.07
CA PRO A 112 19.44 28.49 17.65
C PRO A 112 17.95 28.34 17.31
N GLN A 113 17.64 28.17 16.02
CA GLN A 113 16.26 27.90 15.62
C GLN A 113 15.77 26.60 16.26
N LYS A 114 14.50 26.60 16.71
CA LYS A 114 13.82 25.38 17.18
C LYS A 114 13.75 24.36 16.04
N PRO A 115 13.76 23.05 16.30
CA PRO A 115 13.74 22.01 15.26
C PRO A 115 12.65 22.24 14.19
N TRP A 116 11.43 22.54 14.62
CA TRP A 116 10.32 22.86 13.71
C TRP A 116 10.58 24.06 12.80
N ALA A 117 11.15 25.14 13.32
CA ALA A 117 11.47 26.33 12.52
C ALA A 117 12.57 26.02 11.48
N ARG A 118 13.55 25.18 11.84
CA ARG A 118 14.57 24.69 10.90
C ARG A 118 13.96 23.86 9.78
N LEU A 119 12.98 23.01 10.11
CA LEU A 119 12.29 22.22 9.10
C LEU A 119 11.53 23.11 8.10
N LEU A 120 10.77 24.09 8.59
CA LEU A 120 10.06 25.05 7.72
C LEU A 120 11.04 25.84 6.83
N SER A 121 12.15 26.30 7.43
CA SER A 121 13.21 26.98 6.67
C SER A 121 13.87 26.05 5.64
N ALA A 122 14.06 24.77 5.96
CA ALA A 122 14.63 23.78 5.05
C ALA A 122 13.67 23.38 3.92
N LEU A 123 12.36 23.42 4.19
CA LEU A 123 11.30 23.27 3.19
C LEU A 123 11.16 24.48 2.27
N GLU A 124 11.80 25.61 2.61
CA GLU A 124 11.67 26.89 1.91
C GLU A 124 10.20 27.34 1.84
N MET A 125 9.48 27.09 2.94
CA MET A 125 8.06 27.40 3.08
C MET A 125 7.82 28.38 4.22
N ASP A 126 6.95 29.35 3.98
CA ASP A 126 6.31 30.08 5.06
C ASP A 126 5.17 29.27 5.70
N LYS A 127 4.45 29.89 6.64
CA LYS A 127 3.37 29.22 7.38
C LYS A 127 2.18 28.87 6.48
N ASP A 128 1.84 29.73 5.53
CA ASP A 128 0.65 29.57 4.69
C ASP A 128 0.92 28.50 3.63
N GLN A 129 2.12 28.51 3.04
CA GLN A 129 2.60 27.47 2.13
C GLN A 129 2.70 26.09 2.79
N PHE A 130 2.99 26.06 4.10
CA PHE A 130 3.00 24.80 4.85
C PHE A 130 1.58 24.27 5.10
N GLU A 131 0.61 25.14 5.38
CA GLU A 131 -0.80 24.74 5.52
C GLU A 131 -1.31 24.14 4.19
N GLU A 132 -0.99 24.75 3.03
CA GLU A 132 -1.30 24.18 1.71
C GLU A 132 -0.62 22.81 1.48
N PHE A 133 0.61 22.64 1.97
CA PHE A 133 1.29 21.35 1.92
C PHE A 133 0.58 20.27 2.77
N GLU A 134 0.09 20.64 3.96
CA GLU A 134 -0.70 19.74 4.82
C GLU A 134 -2.02 19.34 4.17
N GLU A 135 -2.73 20.29 3.53
CA GLU A 135 -3.94 20.00 2.76
C GLU A 135 -3.66 19.02 1.62
N THR A 136 -2.55 19.23 0.89
CA THR A 136 -2.14 18.33 -0.19
C THR A 136 -1.83 16.91 0.32
N LEU A 137 -1.29 16.78 1.54
CA LEU A 137 -1.08 15.48 2.19
C LEU A 137 -2.40 14.81 2.56
N ASP A 138 -3.37 15.56 3.06
CA ASP A 138 -4.70 15.06 3.42
C ASP A 138 -5.49 14.58 2.18
N GLU A 139 -5.38 15.29 1.05
CA GLU A 139 -5.89 14.83 -0.24
C GLU A 139 -5.22 13.52 -0.71
N SER A 140 -3.91 13.42 -0.50
CA SER A 140 -3.14 12.25 -0.91
C SER A 140 -3.50 11.03 -0.06
N LEU A 141 -3.65 11.21 1.26
CA LEU A 141 -4.18 10.19 2.16
C LEU A 141 -5.59 9.74 1.75
N SER A 142 -6.47 10.69 1.41
CA SER A 142 -7.81 10.36 0.90
C SER A 142 -7.75 9.53 -0.37
N SER A 143 -6.82 9.84 -1.28
CA SER A 143 -6.59 9.08 -2.51
C SER A 143 -6.06 7.66 -2.23
N VAL A 144 -5.17 7.51 -1.24
CA VAL A 144 -4.67 6.20 -0.79
C VAL A 144 -5.80 5.36 -0.18
N LEU A 145 -6.68 5.96 0.62
CA LEU A 145 -7.86 5.27 1.16
C LEU A 145 -8.78 4.79 0.03
N MET A 146 -9.03 5.61 -1.00
CA MET A 146 -9.80 5.18 -2.17
C MET A 146 -9.13 4.01 -2.89
N LEU A 147 -7.81 4.07 -3.10
CA LEU A 147 -7.06 2.98 -3.72
C LEU A 147 -7.16 1.67 -2.91
N GLN A 148 -7.10 1.76 -1.58
CA GLN A 148 -7.32 0.62 -0.69
C GLN A 148 -8.70 -0.01 -0.92
N GLN A 149 -9.75 0.80 -1.05
CA GLN A 149 -11.09 0.30 -1.31
C GLN A 149 -11.18 -0.38 -2.68
N VAL A 150 -10.61 0.22 -3.72
CA VAL A 150 -10.57 -0.37 -5.07
C VAL A 150 -9.89 -1.73 -5.05
N VAL A 151 -8.71 -1.82 -4.44
CA VAL A 151 -7.94 -3.06 -4.34
C VAL A 151 -8.71 -4.11 -3.53
N SER A 152 -9.33 -3.72 -2.42
CA SER A 152 -10.17 -4.61 -1.61
C SER A 152 -11.36 -5.15 -2.40
N LEU A 153 -12.04 -4.31 -3.19
CA LEU A 153 -13.16 -4.73 -4.05
C LEU A 153 -12.71 -5.70 -5.14
N ILE A 154 -11.56 -5.45 -5.78
CA ILE A 154 -10.97 -6.37 -6.77
C ILE A 154 -10.70 -7.73 -6.11
N VAL A 155 -10.05 -7.75 -4.94
CA VAL A 155 -9.77 -8.98 -4.18
C VAL A 155 -11.05 -9.71 -3.79
N LEU A 156 -12.09 -8.99 -3.34
CA LEU A 156 -13.39 -9.59 -3.03
C LEU A 156 -14.06 -10.20 -4.28
N GLN A 157 -14.04 -9.50 -5.42
CA GLN A 157 -14.57 -10.01 -6.68
C GLN A 157 -13.84 -11.30 -7.11
N ILE A 158 -12.51 -11.32 -7.00
CA ILE A 158 -11.69 -12.51 -7.29
C ILE A 158 -12.09 -13.69 -6.39
N ARG A 159 -12.23 -13.45 -5.08
CA ARG A 159 -12.64 -14.49 -4.12
C ARG A 159 -14.04 -15.01 -4.45
N ALA A 160 -14.99 -14.12 -4.76
CA ALA A 160 -16.34 -14.51 -5.15
C ALA A 160 -16.37 -15.37 -6.42
N GLN A 161 -15.59 -15.02 -7.44
CA GLN A 161 -15.48 -15.81 -8.68
C GLN A 161 -14.91 -17.21 -8.43
N LYS A 162 -13.86 -17.32 -7.61
CA LYS A 162 -13.26 -18.62 -7.24
C LYS A 162 -14.27 -19.52 -6.51
N VAL A 163 -15.06 -18.97 -5.59
CA VAL A 163 -16.12 -19.72 -4.89
C VAL A 163 -17.21 -20.19 -5.86
N GLN A 164 -17.62 -19.34 -6.81
CA GLN A 164 -18.60 -19.71 -7.83
C GLN A 164 -18.09 -20.82 -8.76
N GLN A 165 -16.80 -20.83 -9.10
CA GLN A 165 -16.20 -21.89 -9.91
C GLN A 165 -16.03 -23.22 -9.14
N ALA A 166 -15.85 -23.17 -7.82
CA ALA A 166 -15.74 -24.36 -6.97
C ALA A 166 -17.08 -25.07 -6.73
N ARG A 167 -18.20 -24.33 -6.66
CA ARG A 167 -19.55 -24.91 -6.46
C ARG A 167 -19.98 -25.96 -7.51
N PRO A 168 -19.83 -25.75 -8.83
CA PRO A 168 -20.25 -26.75 -9.81
C PRO A 168 -19.40 -28.03 -9.78
N ALA A 169 -18.18 -28.00 -9.21
CA ALA A 169 -17.37 -29.21 -9.00
C ALA A 169 -17.90 -30.05 -7.83
N GLN A 170 -18.31 -29.41 -6.73
CA GLN A 170 -18.89 -30.10 -5.57
C GLN A 170 -20.29 -30.68 -5.83
N GLU A 171 -21.14 -30.00 -6.60
CA GLU A 171 -22.46 -30.55 -6.97
C GLU A 171 -22.37 -31.72 -7.95
N ARG A 172 -21.36 -31.76 -8.84
CA ARG A 172 -21.13 -32.91 -9.73
C ARG A 172 -20.63 -34.14 -8.98
N VAL A 173 -19.74 -33.97 -8.00
CA VAL A 173 -19.28 -35.07 -7.13
C VAL A 173 -20.42 -35.57 -6.23
N GLY A 174 -21.24 -34.67 -5.68
CA GLY A 174 -22.41 -35.04 -4.87
C GLY A 174 -23.53 -35.73 -5.64
N LYS A 175 -23.75 -35.38 -6.92
CA LYS A 175 -24.70 -36.08 -7.80
C LYS A 175 -24.17 -37.45 -8.27
N ALA A 176 -22.90 -37.53 -8.69
CA ALA A 176 -22.30 -38.81 -9.07
C ALA A 176 -22.33 -39.84 -7.93
N SER A 177 -22.03 -39.41 -6.69
CA SER A 177 -22.09 -40.28 -5.51
C SER A 177 -23.52 -40.69 -5.12
N ARG A 178 -24.55 -39.90 -5.43
CA ARG A 178 -25.96 -40.26 -5.21
C ARG A 178 -26.51 -41.20 -6.28
N ASP A 179 -26.08 -41.04 -7.53
CA ASP A 179 -26.52 -41.90 -8.63
C ASP A 179 -25.87 -43.29 -8.58
N ASP A 180 -24.65 -43.42 -8.05
CA ASP A 180 -24.03 -44.73 -7.78
C ASP A 180 -24.69 -45.49 -6.62
N ALA A 181 -25.07 -44.80 -5.54
CA ALA A 181 -25.81 -45.42 -4.43
C ALA A 181 -27.19 -45.92 -4.89
N ARG A 182 -27.88 -45.18 -5.77
CA ARG A 182 -29.18 -45.59 -6.32
C ARG A 182 -29.12 -46.78 -7.29
N ARG A 183 -27.96 -47.04 -7.91
CA ARG A 183 -27.78 -48.19 -8.81
C ARG A 183 -27.50 -49.50 -8.08
N GLN A 184 -26.95 -49.45 -6.87
CA GLN A 184 -26.71 -50.66 -6.07
C GLN A 184 -27.99 -51.20 -5.39
N ASP A 185 -28.97 -50.35 -5.09
CA ASP A 185 -30.22 -50.79 -4.45
C ASP A 185 -31.21 -51.49 -5.41
N CYS A 186 -31.00 -51.41 -6.73
CA CYS A 186 -31.89 -52.05 -7.71
C CYS A 186 -31.48 -53.48 -8.11
N PHE A 187 -30.38 -54.03 -7.59
CA PHE A 187 -29.83 -55.33 -8.04
C PHE A 187 -29.90 -56.49 -7.03
N SER A 188 -30.61 -56.35 -5.91
CA SER A 188 -30.68 -57.41 -4.87
C SER A 188 -32.06 -58.09 -4.71
N GLY A 189 -33.00 -57.86 -5.63
CA GLY A 189 -34.39 -58.35 -5.50
C GLY A 189 -34.77 -59.39 -6.55
N GLY A 190 -34.18 -60.59 -6.53
CA GLY A 190 -34.68 -61.67 -7.37
C GLY A 190 -33.85 -62.94 -7.27
N ILE A 191 -34.32 -63.89 -6.48
CA ILE A 191 -34.46 -65.33 -6.77
C ILE A 191 -34.95 -65.98 -5.46
N GLN A 192 -36.23 -66.35 -5.40
CA GLN A 192 -36.72 -67.41 -4.52
C GLN A 192 -36.78 -68.70 -5.36
N PRO A 193 -36.13 -69.80 -4.96
CA PRO A 193 -36.51 -71.12 -5.41
C PRO A 193 -37.52 -71.75 -4.44
N HIS A 194 -38.38 -72.57 -5.03
CA HIS A 194 -39.46 -73.36 -4.45
C HIS A 194 -39.07 -74.25 -3.26
#